data_AF-A0A356AI19-F1
#
_entry.id   AF-A0A356AI19-F1
#
_cell.length_a   1.000
_cell.length_b   1.000
_cell.length_c   1.000
_cell.angle_alpha   90.00
_cell.angle_beta   90.00
_cell.angle_gamma   90.00
#
_symmetry.space_group_name_H-M   'P 1'
#
loop_
_entity.id
_entity.type
_entity.pdbx_description
1 polymer ?
#
loop_
_entity_poly.entity_id
_entity_poly.type
_entity_poly.pdbx_seq_one_letter_code
_entity_poly.pdbx_strand_id
1 'polypeptide(L)'
;EDARKGGTSGCVETGAFGNEAYILTGYFNIPKILELTLNNGYDPVAKKQLGLELGNAEDFRSFEELLTAFWKQMKYFIDIKVEGSNTIESIYARYMPVPFLSIITNDCIKKGKDYNAGGARYNTSYLQGVGIGTITDCLSAIKLHVYDRKDLPMSRLMEALHANFEGCGDVRHLLLDESPKYGNDDDYADEIMKTVFHHYHDFVTGRPNMRGGQYRVNMLPTTCHVYFGEVMEASPDGRLAHKPLSEGISPVQGSDTNGPTAVIRSCAKMDHISTGGTLLNQKFLPSNIAGEQGLDNMADLIRSYFNLDGHHIQFNVVDRKTLLEAQKHPDEYKDLIVRVAGYSDYFRNLSRALQDEIIARTEQSF
;
A
#
# COMPACT_ATOMS: atom_id res chain seq x y z
N GLU A 1 -4.90 29.49 -5.68
CA GLU A 1 -3.73 29.91 -6.47
C GLU A 1 -2.54 28.97 -6.25
N ASP A 2 -2.13 28.76 -5.00
CA ASP A 2 -0.95 27.93 -4.66
C ASP A 2 -1.01 26.47 -5.16
N ALA A 3 -2.19 25.84 -5.16
CA ALA A 3 -2.37 24.49 -5.72
C ALA A 3 -1.95 24.37 -7.19
N ARG A 4 -2.11 25.44 -8.01
CA ARG A 4 -1.67 25.45 -9.43
C ARG A 4 -0.15 25.41 -9.60
N LYS A 5 0.60 25.72 -8.52
CA LYS A 5 2.07 25.70 -8.46
C LYS A 5 2.58 24.44 -7.74
N GLY A 6 1.68 23.57 -7.30
CA GLY A 6 2.01 22.29 -6.68
C GLY A 6 2.28 21.20 -7.70
N GLY A 7 2.51 20.00 -7.19
CA GLY A 7 2.73 18.79 -7.97
C GLY A 7 3.09 17.64 -7.04
N THR A 8 3.73 16.61 -7.58
CA THR A 8 4.24 15.48 -6.82
C THR A 8 5.76 15.56 -6.63
N SER A 9 6.25 15.15 -5.46
CA SER A 9 7.68 14.95 -5.21
C SER A 9 7.93 13.60 -4.54
N GLY A 10 9.20 13.24 -4.32
CA GLY A 10 9.56 11.94 -3.79
C GLY A 10 9.21 10.84 -4.80
N CYS A 11 8.17 10.07 -4.49
CA CYS A 11 7.59 9.05 -5.36
C CYS A 11 6.31 9.57 -6.04
N VAL A 12 5.27 9.87 -5.26
CA VAL A 12 3.92 10.26 -5.71
C VAL A 12 3.26 11.30 -4.79
N GLU A 13 4.01 11.85 -3.83
CA GLU A 13 3.48 12.69 -2.75
C GLU A 13 3.13 14.09 -3.25
N THR A 14 1.85 14.44 -3.18
CA THR A 14 1.32 15.77 -3.53
C THR A 14 1.74 16.81 -2.50
N GLY A 15 2.25 17.95 -2.97
CA GLY A 15 2.55 19.08 -2.12
C GLY A 15 2.45 20.44 -2.84
N ALA A 16 2.24 21.50 -2.07
CA ALA A 16 2.31 22.87 -2.53
C ALA A 16 3.77 23.37 -2.54
N PHE A 17 4.43 23.26 -3.68
CA PHE A 17 5.87 23.54 -3.81
C PHE A 17 6.26 24.93 -3.32
N GLY A 18 7.34 24.98 -2.52
CA GLY A 18 7.84 26.20 -1.88
C GLY A 18 6.94 26.77 -0.78
N ASN A 19 5.75 26.21 -0.54
CA ASN A 19 4.77 26.72 0.42
C ASN A 19 4.47 25.75 1.57
N GLU A 20 4.84 24.48 1.45
CA GLU A 20 4.39 23.43 2.36
C GLU A 20 5.53 22.63 2.98
N ALA A 21 5.36 22.31 4.26
CA ALA A 21 6.09 21.24 4.93
C ALA A 21 5.19 19.99 5.04
N TYR A 22 5.29 19.10 4.05
CA TYR A 22 4.56 17.82 3.99
C TYR A 22 5.46 16.66 4.41
N ILE A 23 5.41 16.30 5.69
CA ILE A 23 6.38 15.36 6.29
C ILE A 23 5.80 13.95 6.35
N LEU A 24 6.49 13.00 5.72
CA LEU A 24 6.16 11.58 5.79
C LEU A 24 6.71 11.00 7.10
N THR A 25 5.84 10.44 7.91
CA THR A 25 6.20 10.00 9.28
C THR A 25 6.55 8.53 9.35
N GLY A 26 6.23 7.73 8.32
CA GLY A 26 6.58 6.32 8.20
C GLY A 26 5.44 5.47 7.65
N TYR A 27 5.78 4.23 7.32
CA TYR A 27 4.82 3.27 6.73
C TYR A 27 3.96 2.61 7.81
N PHE A 28 2.74 2.22 7.44
CA PHE A 28 1.77 1.53 8.29
C PHE A 28 1.36 0.21 7.62
N ASN A 29 1.64 -0.90 8.29
CA ASN A 29 1.41 -2.25 7.78
C ASN A 29 -0.06 -2.66 8.02
N ILE A 30 -0.93 -2.39 7.05
CA ILE A 30 -2.38 -2.65 7.20
C ILE A 30 -2.67 -4.17 7.32
N PRO A 31 -2.09 -5.06 6.50
CA PRO A 31 -2.32 -6.51 6.62
C PRO A 31 -1.90 -7.11 7.96
N LYS A 32 -0.80 -6.63 8.56
CA LYS A 32 -0.35 -7.10 9.89
C LYS A 32 -1.37 -6.80 10.98
N ILE A 33 -2.15 -5.71 10.85
CA ILE A 33 -3.24 -5.44 11.79
C ILE A 33 -4.28 -6.55 11.77
N LEU A 34 -4.61 -7.12 10.60
CA LEU A 34 -5.54 -8.25 10.52
C LEU A 34 -4.93 -9.52 11.13
N GLU A 35 -3.64 -9.80 10.89
CA GLU A 35 -2.97 -10.92 11.54
C GLU A 35 -3.04 -10.81 13.07
N LEU A 36 -2.79 -9.62 13.62
CA LEU A 36 -2.97 -9.36 15.04
C LEU A 36 -4.43 -9.53 15.46
N THR A 37 -5.41 -9.03 14.71
CA THR A 37 -6.83 -9.24 15.00
C THR A 37 -7.19 -10.72 15.10
N LEU A 38 -6.76 -11.53 14.12
CA LEU A 38 -7.07 -12.96 14.07
C LEU A 38 -6.37 -13.76 15.19
N ASN A 39 -5.25 -13.25 15.70
CA ASN A 39 -4.50 -13.86 16.81
C ASN A 39 -4.73 -13.13 18.15
N ASN A 40 -5.89 -12.48 18.34
CA ASN A 40 -6.27 -11.83 19.60
C ASN A 40 -5.22 -10.80 20.12
N GLY A 41 -4.59 -10.08 19.20
CA GLY A 41 -3.52 -9.09 19.45
C GLY A 41 -2.12 -9.67 19.60
N TYR A 42 -1.96 -11.00 19.57
CA TYR A 42 -0.66 -11.64 19.64
C TYR A 42 0.05 -11.63 18.28
N ASP A 43 1.31 -11.22 18.26
CA ASP A 43 2.17 -11.30 17.08
C ASP A 43 2.93 -12.64 17.09
N PRO A 44 2.64 -13.58 16.18
CA PRO A 44 3.34 -14.86 16.11
C PRO A 44 4.83 -14.72 15.73
N VAL A 45 5.19 -13.69 14.95
CA VAL A 45 6.57 -13.44 14.51
C VAL A 45 7.39 -12.85 15.65
N ALA A 46 6.89 -11.80 16.30
CA ALA A 46 7.57 -11.18 17.44
C ALA A 46 7.45 -11.99 18.73
N LYS A 47 6.53 -12.97 18.77
CA LYS A 47 6.16 -13.79 19.94
C LYS A 47 5.74 -12.96 21.14
N LYS A 48 4.98 -11.89 20.90
CA LYS A 48 4.59 -10.90 21.92
C LYS A 48 3.16 -10.46 21.73
N GLN A 49 2.49 -10.15 22.84
CA GLN A 49 1.25 -9.41 22.81
C GLN A 49 1.55 -7.96 22.41
N LEU A 50 1.18 -7.58 21.18
CA LEU A 50 1.39 -6.22 20.67
C LEU A 50 0.07 -5.45 20.59
N GLY A 51 -1.00 -6.11 20.16
CA GLY A 51 -2.32 -5.53 19.98
C GLY A 51 -3.24 -5.74 21.18
N LEU A 52 -4.47 -5.24 21.02
CA LEU A 52 -5.56 -5.41 21.95
C LEU A 52 -6.04 -6.87 21.99
N GLU A 53 -6.51 -7.33 23.15
CA GLU A 53 -7.20 -8.62 23.29
C GLU A 53 -8.70 -8.41 23.00
N LEU A 54 -9.13 -8.68 21.77
CA LEU A 54 -10.50 -8.42 21.28
C LEU A 54 -11.33 -9.68 21.03
N GLY A 55 -10.80 -10.85 21.37
CA GLY A 55 -11.36 -12.17 21.05
C GLY A 55 -10.50 -12.91 20.03
N ASN A 56 -10.63 -14.24 20.01
CA ASN A 56 -9.99 -15.08 19.00
C ASN A 56 -10.79 -15.04 17.69
N ALA A 57 -10.17 -15.40 16.57
CA ALA A 57 -10.84 -15.41 15.28
C ALA A 57 -12.16 -16.19 15.29
N GLU A 58 -12.21 -17.33 15.99
CA GLU A 58 -13.37 -18.22 16.10
C GLU A 58 -14.52 -17.67 16.95
N ASP A 59 -14.27 -16.61 17.73
CA ASP A 59 -15.27 -15.95 18.56
C ASP A 59 -16.19 -15.04 17.73
N PHE A 60 -15.73 -14.52 16.58
CA PHE A 60 -16.49 -13.61 15.72
C PHE A 60 -17.58 -14.35 14.93
N ARG A 61 -18.85 -14.05 15.22
CA ARG A 61 -20.03 -14.72 14.65
C ARG A 61 -20.51 -14.11 13.34
N SER A 62 -20.06 -12.89 13.03
CA SER A 62 -20.32 -12.24 11.75
C SER A 62 -19.09 -11.52 11.23
N PHE A 63 -19.09 -11.20 9.93
CA PHE A 63 -18.02 -10.44 9.30
C PHE A 63 -17.90 -9.03 9.91
N GLU A 64 -19.02 -8.41 10.30
CA GLU A 64 -19.07 -7.10 10.95
C GLU A 64 -18.43 -7.12 12.34
N GLU A 65 -18.57 -8.22 13.10
CA GLU A 65 -17.88 -8.38 14.38
C GLU A 65 -16.36 -8.45 14.20
N LEU A 66 -15.89 -9.23 13.21
CA LEU A 66 -14.47 -9.28 12.84
C LEU A 66 -13.96 -7.91 12.42
N LEU A 67 -14.68 -7.22 11.53
CA LEU A 67 -14.31 -5.87 11.08
C LEU A 67 -14.27 -4.89 12.25
N THR A 68 -15.22 -4.96 13.17
CA THR A 68 -15.22 -4.13 14.38
C THR A 68 -13.96 -4.34 15.23
N ALA A 69 -13.50 -5.59 15.37
CA ALA A 69 -12.26 -5.90 16.05
C ALA A 69 -11.03 -5.39 15.26
N PHE A 70 -11.03 -5.56 13.94
CA PHE A 70 -9.99 -5.04 13.05
C PHE A 70 -9.84 -3.52 13.13
N TRP A 71 -10.95 -2.77 13.09
CA TRP A 71 -10.95 -1.32 13.21
C TRP A 71 -10.44 -0.84 14.55
N LYS A 72 -10.79 -1.52 15.65
CA LYS A 72 -10.26 -1.23 16.98
C LYS A 72 -8.75 -1.45 17.06
N GLN A 73 -8.22 -2.54 16.49
CA GLN A 73 -6.77 -2.75 16.39
C GLN A 73 -6.10 -1.67 15.56
N MET A 74 -6.64 -1.36 14.38
CA MET A 74 -6.09 -0.34 13.48
C MET A 74 -5.99 1.00 14.19
N LYS A 75 -7.08 1.44 14.83
CA LYS A 75 -7.10 2.69 15.58
C LYS A 75 -6.07 2.70 16.71
N TYR A 76 -5.95 1.61 17.48
CA TYR A 76 -4.98 1.48 18.56
C TYR A 76 -3.54 1.72 18.08
N PHE A 77 -3.13 1.07 16.99
CA PHE A 77 -1.77 1.25 16.45
C PHE A 77 -1.57 2.62 15.79
N ILE A 78 -2.61 3.21 15.19
CA ILE A 78 -2.54 4.59 14.67
C ILE A 78 -2.37 5.59 15.83
N ASP A 79 -3.06 5.40 16.95
CA ASP A 79 -2.92 6.26 18.14
C ASP A 79 -1.46 6.26 18.64
N ILE A 80 -0.85 5.07 18.80
CA ILE A 80 0.57 4.91 19.16
C ILE A 80 1.49 5.59 18.13
N LYS A 81 1.23 5.37 16.85
CA LYS A 81 2.06 5.90 15.77
C LYS A 81 2.04 7.43 15.74
N VAL A 82 0.87 8.05 15.87
CA VAL A 82 0.72 9.50 15.86
C VAL A 82 1.37 10.12 17.10
N GLU A 83 1.20 9.53 18.28
CA GLU A 83 1.86 10.00 19.51
C GLU A 83 3.39 10.00 19.38
N GLY A 84 3.96 8.88 18.93
CA GLY A 84 5.40 8.77 18.69
C GLY A 84 5.90 9.76 17.63
N SER A 85 5.16 9.91 16.54
CA SER A 85 5.52 10.82 15.45
C SER A 85 5.48 12.28 15.90
N ASN A 86 4.50 12.69 16.69
CA ASN A 86 4.45 14.03 17.27
C ASN A 86 5.61 14.30 18.24
N THR A 87 6.01 13.29 19.02
CA THR A 87 7.22 13.40 19.87
C THR A 87 8.47 13.65 19.01
N ILE A 88 8.63 12.89 17.92
CA ILE A 88 9.74 13.05 16.98
C ILE A 88 9.72 14.44 16.33
N GLU A 89 8.56 14.90 15.85
CA GLU A 89 8.43 16.24 15.26
C GLU A 89 8.85 17.35 16.22
N SER A 90 8.52 17.21 17.52
CA SER A 90 8.95 18.16 18.56
C SER A 90 10.47 18.17 18.75
N ILE A 91 11.10 17.01 18.64
CA ILE A 91 12.57 16.88 18.67
C ILE A 91 13.18 17.58 17.46
N TYR A 92 12.63 17.37 16.26
CA TYR A 92 13.10 18.04 15.03
C TYR A 92 12.99 19.57 15.14
N ALA A 93 11.84 20.08 15.58
CA ALA A 93 11.62 21.51 15.74
C ALA A 93 12.62 22.17 16.72
N ARG A 94 13.07 21.44 17.75
CA ARG A 94 13.96 21.96 18.80
C ARG A 94 15.44 21.80 18.48
N TYR A 95 15.82 20.66 17.93
CA TYR A 95 17.22 20.24 17.81
C TYR A 95 17.73 20.16 16.38
N MET A 96 16.84 20.21 15.38
CA MET A 96 17.20 20.15 13.96
C MET A 96 16.56 21.29 13.17
N PRO A 97 16.71 22.57 13.56
CA PRO A 97 16.27 23.67 12.71
C PRO A 97 17.05 23.67 11.38
N VAL A 98 16.37 24.04 10.31
CA VAL A 98 16.91 24.00 8.93
C VAL A 98 16.93 25.41 8.32
N PRO A 99 17.80 26.31 8.81
CA PRO A 99 17.75 27.74 8.48
C PRO A 99 17.86 28.02 6.98
N PHE A 100 18.64 27.22 6.23
CA PHE A 100 18.75 27.39 4.78
C PHE A 100 17.44 27.09 4.05
N LEU A 101 16.75 26.00 4.39
CA LEU A 101 15.45 25.66 3.82
C LEU A 101 14.38 26.71 4.20
N SER A 102 14.46 27.24 5.43
CA SER A 102 13.58 28.30 5.93
C SER A 102 13.71 29.61 5.15
N ILE A 103 14.87 29.92 4.55
CA ILE A 103 15.04 31.13 3.73
C ILE A 103 14.26 31.04 2.41
N ILE A 104 14.15 29.84 1.84
CA ILE A 104 13.53 29.59 0.53
C ILE A 104 12.10 29.04 0.61
N THR A 105 11.58 28.82 1.82
CA THR A 105 10.19 28.40 2.02
C THR A 105 9.32 29.59 2.38
N ASN A 106 8.21 29.74 1.66
CA ASN A 106 7.29 30.85 1.85
C ASN A 106 6.74 30.90 3.28
N ASP A 107 6.60 32.13 3.76
CA ASP A 107 6.12 32.52 5.09
C ASP A 107 7.03 32.20 6.28
N CYS A 108 8.11 31.40 6.14
CA CYS A 108 9.06 31.16 7.23
C CYS A 108 9.70 32.46 7.76
N ILE A 109 10.25 33.30 6.87
CA ILE A 109 10.84 34.60 7.22
C ILE A 109 9.77 35.52 7.82
N LYS A 110 8.60 35.62 7.16
CA LYS A 110 7.49 36.48 7.61
C LYS A 110 7.00 36.11 9.01
N LYS A 111 6.97 34.82 9.34
CA LYS A 111 6.55 34.30 10.65
C LYS A 111 7.69 34.30 11.69
N GLY A 112 8.93 34.53 11.28
CA GLY A 112 10.10 34.37 12.16
C GLY A 112 10.22 32.96 12.74
N LYS A 113 9.82 31.93 11.98
CA LYS A 113 9.73 30.55 12.44
C LYS A 113 10.39 29.60 11.44
N ASP A 114 11.20 28.67 11.96
CA ASP A 114 11.87 27.66 11.14
C ASP A 114 10.87 26.69 10.48
N TYR A 115 11.23 26.15 9.31
CA TYR A 115 10.47 25.15 8.57
C TYR A 115 10.08 23.94 9.43
N ASN A 116 11.03 23.33 10.16
CA ASN A 116 10.73 22.16 11.02
C ASN A 116 9.86 22.52 12.22
N ALA A 117 9.83 23.79 12.62
CA ALA A 117 8.93 24.29 13.65
C ALA A 117 7.56 24.73 13.10
N GLY A 118 7.29 24.61 11.80
CA GLY A 118 6.02 25.00 11.19
C GLY A 118 5.99 26.41 10.60
N GLY A 119 7.13 26.91 10.13
CA GLY A 119 7.24 28.20 9.45
C GLY A 119 6.57 28.25 8.08
N ALA A 120 6.47 27.12 7.38
CA ALA A 120 5.84 27.04 6.07
C ALA A 120 4.37 27.51 6.09
N ARG A 121 3.84 27.97 4.96
CA ARG A 121 2.44 28.38 4.81
C ARG A 121 1.49 27.24 5.18
N TYR A 122 1.73 26.07 4.61
CA TYR A 122 0.99 24.84 4.85
C TYR A 122 1.85 23.83 5.60
N ASN A 123 1.25 23.07 6.50
CA ASN A 123 1.94 22.05 7.28
C ASN A 123 1.07 20.80 7.33
N THR A 124 1.57 19.72 6.76
CA THR A 124 0.88 18.43 6.72
C THR A 124 1.84 17.34 7.19
N SER A 125 1.29 16.32 7.83
CA SER A 125 2.03 15.10 8.17
C SER A 125 1.34 13.93 7.52
N TYR A 126 2.08 12.95 7.02
CA TYR A 126 1.52 11.80 6.33
C TYR A 126 1.86 10.52 7.05
N LEU A 127 0.88 9.64 7.12
CA LEU A 127 1.09 8.22 7.40
C LEU A 127 0.88 7.47 6.08
N GLN A 128 1.86 6.64 5.70
CA GLN A 128 1.83 5.93 4.42
C GLN A 128 1.24 4.52 4.62
N GLY A 129 0.05 4.27 4.09
CA GLY A 129 -0.60 2.96 4.13
C GLY A 129 0.05 1.98 3.15
N VAL A 130 0.28 0.74 3.58
CA VAL A 130 0.90 -0.32 2.78
C VAL A 130 0.06 -1.59 2.82
N GLY A 131 -0.05 -2.27 1.67
CA GLY A 131 -0.67 -3.59 1.54
C GLY A 131 -2.17 -3.56 1.32
N ILE A 132 -2.72 -2.55 0.63
CA ILE A 132 -4.18 -2.38 0.46
C ILE A 132 -4.81 -3.51 -0.38
N GLY A 133 -4.13 -4.00 -1.43
CA GLY A 133 -4.61 -5.15 -2.21
C GLY A 133 -4.66 -6.42 -1.35
N THR A 134 -3.60 -6.66 -0.58
CA THR A 134 -3.47 -7.83 0.30
C THR A 134 -4.56 -7.85 1.37
N ILE A 135 -4.77 -6.75 2.09
CA ILE A 135 -5.83 -6.72 3.12
C ILE A 135 -7.23 -6.85 2.49
N THR A 136 -7.44 -6.27 1.30
CA THR A 136 -8.71 -6.39 0.58
C THR A 136 -9.00 -7.83 0.24
N ASP A 137 -8.05 -8.53 -0.38
CA ASP A 137 -8.21 -9.93 -0.77
C ASP A 137 -8.34 -10.86 0.45
N CYS A 138 -7.63 -10.56 1.56
CA CYS A 138 -7.80 -11.30 2.81
C CYS A 138 -9.24 -11.19 3.34
N LEU A 139 -9.77 -9.97 3.41
CA LEU A 139 -11.11 -9.72 3.93
C LEU A 139 -12.19 -10.22 2.96
N SER A 140 -11.96 -10.12 1.65
CA SER A 140 -12.83 -10.68 0.60
C SER A 140 -12.97 -12.20 0.75
N ALA A 141 -11.84 -12.90 0.89
CA ALA A 141 -11.84 -14.35 1.04
C ALA A 141 -12.51 -14.79 2.36
N ILE A 142 -12.22 -14.11 3.48
CA ILE A 142 -12.88 -14.38 4.76
C ILE A 142 -14.39 -14.14 4.65
N LYS A 143 -14.80 -12.99 4.11
CA LYS A 143 -16.21 -12.64 3.97
C LYS A 143 -16.95 -13.71 3.16
N LEU A 144 -16.38 -14.11 2.03
CA LEU A 144 -17.01 -15.05 1.13
C LEU A 144 -17.11 -16.44 1.75
N HIS A 145 -15.98 -17.02 2.16
CA HIS A 145 -15.92 -18.43 2.50
C HIS A 145 -16.34 -18.72 3.93
N VAL A 146 -15.99 -17.85 4.87
CA VAL A 146 -16.31 -18.06 6.29
C VAL A 146 -17.73 -17.61 6.62
N TYR A 147 -18.18 -16.48 6.08
CA TYR A 147 -19.42 -15.83 6.52
C TYR A 147 -20.58 -15.94 5.53
N ASP A 148 -20.37 -15.68 4.23
CA ASP A 148 -21.43 -15.68 3.22
C ASP A 148 -21.79 -17.11 2.79
N ARG A 149 -20.82 -17.89 2.28
CA ARG A 149 -21.00 -19.27 1.81
C ARG A 149 -20.92 -20.29 2.94
N LYS A 150 -20.10 -20.00 3.97
CA LYS A 150 -19.83 -20.89 5.11
C LYS A 150 -19.28 -22.25 4.68
N ASP A 151 -18.50 -22.27 3.60
CA ASP A 151 -17.82 -23.46 3.07
C ASP A 151 -16.42 -23.65 3.67
N LEU A 152 -15.90 -22.66 4.40
CA LEU A 152 -14.64 -22.74 5.16
C LEU A 152 -14.85 -22.31 6.62
N PRO A 153 -14.85 -23.23 7.60
CA PRO A 153 -14.89 -22.86 9.02
C PRO A 153 -13.68 -22.01 9.42
N MET A 154 -13.88 -20.99 10.26
CA MET A 154 -12.81 -20.11 10.74
C MET A 154 -11.65 -20.88 11.39
N SER A 155 -11.94 -21.94 12.16
CA SER A 155 -10.91 -22.79 12.76
C SER A 155 -10.04 -23.49 11.73
N ARG A 156 -10.61 -23.94 10.60
CA ARG A 156 -9.86 -24.56 9.50
C ARG A 156 -9.02 -23.54 8.75
N LEU A 157 -9.52 -22.31 8.58
CA LEU A 157 -8.72 -21.21 8.05
C LEU A 157 -7.52 -20.94 8.96
N MET A 158 -7.73 -20.76 10.27
CA MET A 158 -6.64 -20.49 11.22
C MET A 158 -5.59 -21.60 11.26
N GLU A 159 -6.03 -22.87 11.25
CA GLU A 159 -5.13 -24.03 11.14
C GLU A 159 -4.27 -23.94 9.87
N ALA A 160 -4.87 -23.66 8.72
CA ALA A 160 -4.16 -23.53 7.46
C ALA A 160 -3.16 -22.37 7.48
N LEU A 161 -3.51 -21.22 8.08
CA LEU A 161 -2.59 -20.08 8.21
C LEU A 161 -1.40 -20.41 9.12
N HIS A 162 -1.64 -21.03 10.28
CA HIS A 162 -0.59 -21.43 11.22
C HIS A 162 0.34 -22.51 10.63
N ALA A 163 -0.18 -23.38 9.77
CA ALA A 163 0.60 -24.36 9.03
C ALA A 163 1.30 -23.79 7.79
N ASN A 164 1.18 -22.48 7.51
CA ASN A 164 1.64 -21.87 6.25
C ASN A 164 1.14 -22.65 5.00
N PHE A 165 -0.09 -23.15 5.10
CA PHE A 165 -0.78 -24.03 4.14
C PHE A 165 -0.15 -25.41 3.90
N GLU A 166 0.83 -25.83 4.70
CA GLU A 166 1.36 -27.20 4.66
C GLU A 166 0.24 -28.20 5.01
N GLY A 167 -0.01 -29.18 4.13
CA GLY A 167 -1.12 -30.12 4.28
C GLY A 167 -2.52 -29.52 4.09
N CYS A 168 -2.64 -28.22 3.74
CA CYS A 168 -3.89 -27.50 3.57
C CYS A 168 -4.01 -26.87 2.17
N GLY A 169 -3.57 -27.60 1.14
CA GLY A 169 -3.57 -27.13 -0.24
C GLY A 169 -4.97 -26.90 -0.81
N ASP A 170 -5.97 -27.63 -0.31
CA ASP A 170 -7.39 -27.42 -0.59
C ASP A 170 -7.85 -26.02 -0.16
N VAL A 171 -7.53 -25.62 1.07
CA VAL A 171 -7.85 -24.30 1.61
C VAL A 171 -7.12 -23.23 0.80
N ARG A 172 -5.83 -23.42 0.51
CA ARG A 172 -5.07 -22.43 -0.26
C ARG A 172 -5.61 -22.24 -1.67
N HIS A 173 -6.00 -23.32 -2.34
CA HIS A 173 -6.62 -23.28 -3.67
C HIS A 173 -7.93 -22.49 -3.63
N LEU A 174 -8.80 -22.79 -2.67
CA LEU A 174 -10.06 -22.07 -2.45
C LEU A 174 -9.82 -20.55 -2.32
N LEU A 175 -8.86 -20.15 -1.48
CA LEU A 175 -8.56 -18.72 -1.25
C LEU A 175 -7.92 -18.03 -2.46
N LEU A 176 -7.13 -18.73 -3.27
CA LEU A 176 -6.45 -18.14 -4.44
C LEU A 176 -7.39 -18.03 -5.64
N ASP A 177 -8.15 -19.09 -5.92
CA ASP A 177 -8.80 -19.27 -7.22
C ASP A 177 -10.33 -19.11 -7.14
N GLU A 178 -10.94 -19.21 -5.95
CA GLU A 178 -12.40 -19.13 -5.76
C GLU A 178 -12.87 -17.92 -4.93
N SER A 179 -11.97 -16.99 -4.63
CA SER A 179 -12.27 -15.72 -3.95
C SER A 179 -12.19 -14.52 -4.90
N PRO A 180 -13.14 -13.57 -4.85
CA PRO A 180 -13.05 -12.30 -5.56
C PRO A 180 -11.78 -11.53 -5.18
N LYS A 181 -11.05 -11.05 -6.18
CA LYS A 181 -9.78 -10.35 -6.03
C LYS A 181 -9.89 -8.89 -6.47
N TYR A 182 -9.30 -8.00 -5.68
CA TYR A 182 -9.14 -6.59 -6.02
C TYR A 182 -8.37 -6.43 -7.34
N GLY A 183 -8.77 -5.45 -8.16
CA GLY A 183 -8.15 -5.18 -9.46
C GLY A 183 -8.87 -5.76 -10.68
N ASN A 184 -10.05 -6.33 -10.49
CA ASN A 184 -10.80 -7.03 -11.54
C ASN A 184 -12.13 -6.36 -11.92
N ASP A 185 -12.37 -5.13 -11.46
CA ASP A 185 -13.65 -4.42 -11.50
C ASP A 185 -14.80 -5.22 -10.89
N ASP A 186 -14.50 -5.97 -9.83
CA ASP A 186 -15.47 -6.74 -9.05
C ASP A 186 -15.83 -5.96 -7.77
N ASP A 187 -17.06 -5.45 -7.72
CA ASP A 187 -17.57 -4.66 -6.59
C ASP A 187 -17.55 -5.44 -5.26
N TYR A 188 -17.55 -6.77 -5.27
CA TYR A 188 -17.44 -7.55 -4.03
C TYR A 188 -16.13 -7.26 -3.30
N ALA A 189 -15.00 -7.27 -4.02
CA ALA A 189 -13.69 -6.96 -3.45
C ALA A 189 -13.46 -5.44 -3.37
N ASP A 190 -13.90 -4.69 -4.38
CA ASP A 190 -13.63 -3.25 -4.44
C ASP A 190 -14.38 -2.45 -3.36
N GLU A 191 -15.59 -2.86 -2.95
CA GLU A 191 -16.28 -2.23 -1.82
C GLU A 191 -15.59 -2.52 -0.47
N ILE A 192 -14.93 -3.67 -0.34
CA ILE A 192 -14.08 -3.98 0.82
C ILE A 192 -12.86 -3.04 0.82
N MET A 193 -12.20 -2.87 -0.34
CA MET A 193 -11.08 -1.93 -0.48
C MET A 193 -11.50 -0.52 -0.06
N LYS A 194 -12.63 -0.01 -0.58
CA LYS A 194 -13.17 1.30 -0.21
C LYS A 194 -13.41 1.41 1.29
N THR A 195 -14.01 0.38 1.90
CA THR A 195 -14.29 0.35 3.33
C THR A 195 -13.02 0.41 4.17
N VAL A 196 -12.00 -0.38 3.82
CA VAL A 196 -10.68 -0.36 4.48
C VAL A 196 -10.01 1.00 4.32
N PHE A 197 -10.00 1.54 3.11
CA PHE A 197 -9.43 2.85 2.81
C PHE A 197 -10.09 3.97 3.62
N HIS A 198 -11.42 4.05 3.65
CA HIS A 198 -12.14 5.09 4.39
C HIS A 198 -11.87 5.02 5.89
N HIS A 199 -11.87 3.83 6.50
CA HIS A 199 -11.54 3.70 7.93
C HIS A 199 -10.09 4.10 8.22
N TYR A 200 -9.14 3.68 7.37
CA TYR A 200 -7.74 4.10 7.51
C TYR A 200 -7.59 5.62 7.38
N HIS A 201 -8.21 6.21 6.36
CA HIS A 201 -8.26 7.65 6.15
C HIS A 201 -8.83 8.36 7.38
N ASP A 202 -10.01 7.97 7.86
CA ASP A 202 -10.72 8.66 8.93
C ASP A 202 -10.01 8.52 10.28
N PHE A 203 -9.31 7.41 10.50
CA PHE A 203 -8.49 7.25 11.71
C PHE A 203 -7.24 8.10 11.71
N VAL A 204 -6.76 8.62 10.57
CA VAL A 204 -5.53 9.42 10.47
C VAL A 204 -5.83 10.90 10.22
N THR A 205 -6.65 11.19 9.20
CA THR A 205 -6.85 12.53 8.66
C THR A 205 -7.47 13.47 9.68
N GLY A 206 -6.94 14.68 9.76
CA GLY A 206 -7.45 15.74 10.63
C GLY A 206 -6.87 15.76 12.05
N ARG A 207 -6.12 14.72 12.46
CA ARG A 207 -5.37 14.76 13.73
C ARG A 207 -4.34 15.89 13.70
N PRO A 208 -4.13 16.62 14.80
CA PRO A 208 -3.14 17.71 14.83
C PRO A 208 -1.70 17.16 14.77
N ASN A 209 -0.83 17.86 14.06
CA ASN A 209 0.62 17.66 14.09
C ASN A 209 1.32 18.75 14.92
N MET A 210 2.62 18.62 15.19
CA MET A 210 3.35 19.56 16.05
C MET A 210 3.76 20.86 15.35
N ARG A 211 3.42 21.00 14.06
CA ARG A 211 3.73 22.18 13.24
C ARG A 211 2.53 23.12 13.05
N GLY A 212 1.42 22.88 13.76
CA GLY A 212 0.19 23.69 13.67
C GLY A 212 -0.67 23.33 12.44
N GLY A 213 -0.47 22.13 11.89
CA GLY A 213 -1.25 21.57 10.81
C GLY A 213 -1.88 20.23 11.20
N GLN A 214 -2.13 19.38 10.20
CA GLN A 214 -2.87 18.15 10.41
C GLN A 214 -2.24 16.95 9.69
N TYR A 215 -2.54 15.75 10.18
CA TYR A 215 -2.24 14.52 9.51
C TYR A 215 -3.18 14.29 8.31
N ARG A 216 -2.65 13.60 7.30
CA ARG A 216 -3.32 13.08 6.10
C ARG A 216 -2.74 11.70 5.76
N VAL A 217 -3.24 11.06 4.71
CA VAL A 217 -2.78 9.72 4.27
C VAL A 217 -2.15 9.74 2.88
N ASN A 218 -1.19 8.86 2.67
CA ASN A 218 -0.73 8.43 1.35
C ASN A 218 -0.80 6.91 1.22
N MET A 219 -0.79 6.40 -0.01
CA MET A 219 -0.73 4.96 -0.29
C MET A 219 0.48 4.66 -1.18
N LEU A 220 1.66 4.49 -0.58
CA LEU A 220 2.90 4.09 -1.25
C LEU A 220 3.81 3.26 -0.34
N PRO A 221 4.61 2.31 -0.87
CA PRO A 221 5.46 1.45 -0.05
C PRO A 221 6.96 1.74 -0.19
N THR A 222 7.42 2.36 -1.28
CA THR A 222 8.83 2.32 -1.72
C THR A 222 9.35 0.88 -1.87
N THR A 223 9.93 0.32 -0.82
CA THR A 223 10.33 -1.11 -0.73
C THR A 223 9.80 -1.78 0.54
N CYS A 224 9.02 -1.06 1.34
CA CYS A 224 8.57 -1.47 2.65
C CYS A 224 7.57 -2.64 2.59
N HIS A 225 6.87 -2.83 1.46
CA HIS A 225 5.98 -3.98 1.24
C HIS A 225 6.72 -5.33 1.28
N VAL A 226 8.01 -5.34 0.94
CA VAL A 226 8.86 -6.53 1.11
C VAL A 226 9.12 -6.79 2.59
N TYR A 227 9.67 -5.80 3.30
CA TYR A 227 9.94 -5.91 4.75
C TYR A 227 8.68 -6.25 5.57
N PHE A 228 7.57 -5.57 5.29
CA PHE A 228 6.29 -5.82 5.96
C PHE A 228 5.74 -7.21 5.69
N GLY A 229 6.00 -7.75 4.50
CA GLY A 229 5.73 -9.15 4.18
C GLY A 229 6.63 -10.12 4.95
N GLU A 230 7.93 -9.82 5.05
CA GLU A 230 8.93 -10.62 5.77
C GLU A 230 8.60 -10.80 7.26
N VAL A 231 7.97 -9.79 7.89
CA VAL A 231 7.58 -9.84 9.31
C VAL A 231 6.14 -10.30 9.54
N MET A 232 5.56 -11.04 8.60
CA MET A 232 4.18 -11.53 8.65
C MET A 232 4.10 -13.00 8.25
N GLU A 233 3.27 -13.76 8.96
CA GLU A 233 2.92 -15.15 8.65
C GLU A 233 1.99 -15.24 7.44
N ALA A 234 1.50 -16.43 7.10
CA ALA A 234 0.57 -16.61 5.98
C ALA A 234 -0.73 -15.81 6.18
N SER A 235 -1.37 -15.40 5.08
CA SER A 235 -2.59 -14.57 5.14
C SER A 235 -3.79 -15.15 4.38
N PRO A 236 -5.04 -14.77 4.77
CA PRO A 236 -6.28 -15.28 4.19
C PRO A 236 -6.49 -15.04 2.69
N ASP A 237 -5.63 -14.28 2.02
CA ASP A 237 -5.61 -14.14 0.57
C ASP A 237 -4.89 -15.31 -0.15
N GLY A 238 -4.33 -16.27 0.60
CA GLY A 238 -3.55 -17.40 0.09
C GLY A 238 -2.04 -17.11 -0.04
N ARG A 239 -1.59 -15.91 0.39
CA ARG A 239 -0.18 -15.55 0.45
C ARG A 239 0.53 -16.34 1.55
N LEU A 240 1.68 -16.91 1.20
CA LEU A 240 2.54 -17.66 2.14
C LEU A 240 3.25 -16.72 3.12
N ALA A 241 3.65 -17.24 4.27
CA ALA A 241 4.46 -16.55 5.27
C ALA A 241 5.73 -15.93 4.66
N HIS A 242 6.10 -14.76 5.16
CA HIS A 242 7.28 -14.00 4.79
C HIS A 242 7.35 -13.53 3.33
N LYS A 243 6.28 -13.67 2.55
CA LYS A 243 6.21 -13.16 1.17
C LYS A 243 5.85 -11.67 1.13
N PRO A 244 6.34 -10.91 0.15
CA PRO A 244 5.97 -9.50 -0.02
C PRO A 244 4.45 -9.27 -0.04
N LEU A 245 4.03 -8.12 0.45
CA LEU A 245 2.66 -7.64 0.30
C LEU A 245 2.43 -7.03 -1.10
N SER A 246 1.18 -6.74 -1.42
CA SER A 246 0.83 -5.81 -2.51
C SER A 246 1.53 -4.46 -2.32
N GLU A 247 1.96 -3.87 -3.43
CA GLU A 247 2.69 -2.62 -3.46
C GLU A 247 1.77 -1.47 -3.91
N GLY A 248 1.89 -0.32 -3.26
CA GLY A 248 1.07 0.85 -3.56
C GLY A 248 -0.43 0.55 -3.39
N ILE A 249 -1.20 0.90 -4.41
CA ILE A 249 -2.59 0.51 -4.59
C ILE A 249 -2.77 -0.53 -5.69
N SER A 250 -1.69 -1.19 -6.13
CA SER A 250 -1.76 -2.21 -7.15
C SER A 250 -2.48 -3.45 -6.63
N PRO A 251 -3.11 -4.25 -7.53
CA PRO A 251 -3.56 -5.60 -7.21
C PRO A 251 -2.44 -6.47 -6.63
N VAL A 252 -2.80 -7.53 -5.90
CA VAL A 252 -1.82 -8.53 -5.47
C VAL A 252 -1.18 -9.15 -6.71
N GLN A 253 0.11 -9.48 -6.64
CA GLN A 253 0.86 -9.96 -7.80
C GLN A 253 0.21 -11.22 -8.38
N GLY A 254 -0.34 -11.11 -9.60
CA GLY A 254 -1.03 -12.19 -10.31
C GLY A 254 -2.53 -12.32 -10.04
N SER A 255 -3.14 -11.43 -9.24
CA SER A 255 -4.57 -11.51 -8.89
C SER A 255 -5.49 -10.78 -9.88
N ASP A 256 -4.93 -9.87 -10.68
CA ASP A 256 -5.61 -9.11 -11.73
C ASP A 256 -5.61 -9.89 -13.05
N THR A 257 -6.75 -10.49 -13.38
CA THR A 257 -6.94 -11.38 -14.54
C THR A 257 -7.86 -10.80 -15.63
N ASN A 258 -8.44 -9.62 -15.40
CA ASN A 258 -9.39 -8.96 -16.31
C ASN A 258 -8.77 -7.79 -17.11
N GLY A 259 -7.44 -7.71 -17.17
CA GLY A 259 -6.70 -6.73 -17.96
C GLY A 259 -6.57 -5.34 -17.33
N PRO A 260 -5.77 -4.44 -17.93
CA PRO A 260 -5.37 -3.17 -17.32
C PRO A 260 -6.54 -2.20 -17.15
N THR A 261 -7.57 -2.29 -18.01
CA THR A 261 -8.80 -1.49 -17.90
C THR A 261 -9.59 -1.82 -16.63
N ALA A 262 -9.68 -3.10 -16.26
CA ALA A 262 -10.35 -3.51 -15.04
C ALA A 262 -9.57 -3.03 -13.80
N VAL A 263 -8.24 -3.11 -13.84
CA VAL A 263 -7.38 -2.61 -12.77
C VAL A 263 -7.60 -1.11 -12.54
N ILE A 264 -7.53 -0.27 -13.57
CA ILE A 264 -7.71 1.17 -13.39
C ILE A 264 -9.12 1.53 -12.90
N ARG A 265 -10.15 0.73 -13.24
CA ARG A 265 -11.52 0.91 -12.74
C ARG A 265 -11.62 0.56 -11.26
N SER A 266 -11.05 -0.56 -10.82
CA SER A 266 -10.94 -0.91 -9.40
C SER A 266 -10.14 0.12 -8.60
N CYS A 267 -9.00 0.59 -9.13
CA CYS A 267 -8.18 1.60 -8.47
C CYS A 267 -8.90 2.94 -8.36
N ALA A 268 -9.62 3.38 -9.40
CA ALA A 268 -10.36 4.64 -9.40
C ALA A 268 -11.56 4.66 -8.42
N LYS A 269 -11.99 3.50 -7.90
CA LYS A 269 -13.01 3.43 -6.84
C LYS A 269 -12.48 3.94 -5.49
N MET A 270 -11.16 4.05 -5.31
CA MET A 270 -10.55 4.71 -4.15
C MET A 270 -10.67 6.24 -4.32
N ASP A 271 -11.11 6.95 -3.29
CA ASP A 271 -11.14 8.41 -3.32
C ASP A 271 -9.72 8.99 -3.24
N HIS A 272 -9.09 9.17 -4.40
CA HIS A 272 -7.74 9.71 -4.52
C HIS A 272 -7.63 11.15 -4.00
N ILE A 273 -8.71 11.94 -4.11
CA ILE A 273 -8.74 13.37 -3.79
C ILE A 273 -8.59 13.61 -2.28
N SER A 274 -9.02 12.67 -1.45
CA SER A 274 -8.82 12.76 0.01
C SER A 274 -7.40 12.39 0.45
N THR A 275 -6.55 11.89 -0.44
CA THR A 275 -5.15 11.52 -0.15
C THR A 275 -4.15 12.61 -0.53
N GLY A 276 -2.90 12.49 -0.07
CA GLY A 276 -1.78 13.22 -0.68
C GLY A 276 -1.04 12.41 -1.74
N GLY A 277 -1.64 11.35 -2.29
CA GLY A 277 -1.05 10.53 -3.34
C GLY A 277 -1.21 9.03 -3.12
N THR A 278 -1.41 8.32 -4.23
CA THR A 278 -1.54 6.87 -4.30
C THR A 278 -0.73 6.34 -5.47
N LEU A 279 -0.18 5.12 -5.36
CA LEU A 279 0.80 4.61 -6.32
C LEU A 279 0.29 3.36 -7.02
N LEU A 280 0.06 3.43 -8.33
CA LEU A 280 -0.25 2.25 -9.16
C LEU A 280 0.93 1.89 -10.08
N ASN A 281 1.40 0.65 -10.01
CA ASN A 281 2.24 0.07 -11.07
C ASN A 281 1.40 -0.74 -12.05
N GLN A 282 1.83 -0.73 -13.32
CA GLN A 282 1.44 -1.71 -14.32
C GLN A 282 2.69 -2.22 -15.03
N LYS A 283 2.69 -3.49 -15.45
CA LYS A 283 3.79 -4.08 -16.23
C LYS A 283 3.25 -4.62 -17.54
N PHE A 284 3.89 -4.28 -18.65
CA PHE A 284 3.53 -4.71 -19.99
C PHE A 284 4.71 -5.44 -20.64
N LEU A 285 4.40 -6.37 -21.54
CA LEU A 285 5.41 -6.91 -22.46
C LEU A 285 5.76 -5.85 -23.52
N PRO A 286 7.03 -5.77 -23.97
CA PRO A 286 7.42 -4.84 -25.03
C PRO A 286 6.59 -4.97 -26.32
N SER A 287 6.15 -6.18 -26.65
CA SER A 287 5.28 -6.45 -27.80
C SER A 287 3.92 -5.77 -27.72
N ASN A 288 3.39 -5.55 -26.51
CA ASN A 288 2.04 -5.02 -26.30
C ASN A 288 1.96 -3.51 -26.51
N ILE A 289 3.10 -2.82 -26.49
CA ILE A 289 3.19 -1.37 -26.67
C ILE A 289 3.91 -0.97 -27.96
N ALA A 290 4.21 -1.94 -28.83
CA ALA A 290 4.94 -1.68 -30.06
C ALA A 290 4.04 -1.03 -31.13
N GLY A 291 4.62 -0.11 -31.91
CA GLY A 291 3.93 0.57 -33.01
C GLY A 291 2.94 1.66 -32.53
N GLU A 292 2.30 2.34 -33.49
CA GLU A 292 1.35 3.44 -33.20
C GLU A 292 0.18 2.97 -32.33
N GLN A 293 -0.41 1.81 -32.64
CA GLN A 293 -1.52 1.26 -31.85
C GLN A 293 -1.13 1.01 -30.39
N GLY A 294 0.08 0.53 -30.12
CA GLY A 294 0.54 0.29 -28.76
C GLY A 294 0.74 1.59 -27.97
N LEU A 295 1.19 2.66 -28.65
CA LEU A 295 1.29 4.00 -28.07
C LEU A 295 -0.09 4.60 -27.79
N ASP A 296 -1.04 4.46 -28.72
CA ASP A 296 -2.42 4.93 -28.57
C ASP A 296 -3.11 4.21 -27.41
N ASN A 297 -3.01 2.88 -27.32
CA ASN A 297 -3.57 2.10 -26.22
C ASN A 297 -3.02 2.55 -24.85
N MET A 298 -1.72 2.83 -24.76
CA MET A 298 -1.10 3.34 -23.54
C MET A 298 -1.59 4.75 -23.19
N ALA A 299 -1.66 5.64 -24.18
CA ALA A 299 -2.18 6.99 -23.99
C ALA A 299 -3.65 6.97 -23.53
N ASP A 300 -4.47 6.12 -24.13
CA ASP A 300 -5.89 5.96 -23.80
C ASP A 300 -6.09 5.37 -22.41
N LEU A 301 -5.26 4.40 -21.99
CA LEU A 301 -5.30 3.87 -20.63
C LEU A 301 -4.99 4.97 -19.60
N ILE A 302 -3.94 5.77 -19.83
CA ILE A 302 -3.56 6.89 -18.95
C ILE A 302 -4.69 7.93 -18.89
N ARG A 303 -5.21 8.34 -20.06
CA ARG A 303 -6.31 9.31 -20.14
C ARG A 303 -7.56 8.81 -19.44
N SER A 304 -7.89 7.52 -19.61
CA SER A 304 -9.04 6.90 -18.98
C SER A 304 -8.92 6.90 -17.46
N TYR A 305 -7.75 6.49 -16.92
CA TYR A 305 -7.54 6.46 -15.48
C TYR A 305 -7.61 7.86 -14.86
N PHE A 306 -6.98 8.85 -15.48
CA PHE A 306 -7.02 10.24 -14.99
C PHE A 306 -8.37 10.92 -15.18
N ASN A 307 -9.18 10.49 -16.16
CA ASN A 307 -10.56 10.95 -16.30
C ASN A 307 -11.50 10.34 -15.24
N LEU A 308 -11.06 9.29 -14.55
CA LEU A 308 -11.70 8.73 -13.37
C LEU A 308 -11.05 9.24 -12.06
N ASP A 309 -10.39 10.39 -12.11
CA ASP A 309 -9.68 11.02 -10.98
C ASP A 309 -8.53 10.18 -10.37
N GLY A 310 -8.02 9.20 -11.12
CA GLY A 310 -6.82 8.44 -10.78
C GLY A 310 -5.61 9.36 -10.51
N HIS A 311 -4.84 9.08 -9.46
CA HIS A 311 -3.73 9.97 -9.06
C HIS A 311 -2.46 9.79 -9.89
N HIS A 312 -2.00 8.55 -10.02
CA HIS A 312 -0.70 8.24 -10.60
C HIS A 312 -0.66 6.80 -11.11
N ILE A 313 -0.07 6.62 -12.29
CA ILE A 313 0.23 5.32 -12.89
C ILE A 313 1.65 5.33 -13.45
N GLN A 314 2.38 4.23 -13.30
CA GLN A 314 3.71 4.04 -13.88
C GLN A 314 3.87 2.64 -14.48
N PHE A 315 4.77 2.52 -15.46
CA PHE A 315 4.88 1.33 -16.30
C PHE A 315 6.27 0.69 -16.21
N ASN A 316 6.32 -0.62 -16.00
CA ASN A 316 7.45 -1.45 -16.40
C ASN A 316 7.16 -2.02 -17.80
N VAL A 317 8.11 -1.90 -18.71
CA VAL A 317 8.03 -2.49 -20.05
C VAL A 317 9.22 -3.42 -20.24
N VAL A 318 9.09 -4.63 -19.71
CA VAL A 318 10.15 -5.63 -19.65
C VAL A 318 9.52 -7.01 -19.50
N ASP A 319 10.06 -8.00 -20.20
CA ASP A 319 9.58 -9.37 -20.11
C ASP A 319 10.21 -10.13 -18.93
N ARG A 320 9.46 -11.07 -18.36
CA ARG A 320 9.91 -11.94 -17.27
C ARG A 320 11.21 -12.68 -17.59
N LYS A 321 11.41 -13.14 -18.82
CA LYS A 321 12.61 -13.91 -19.19
C LYS A 321 13.86 -13.04 -19.05
N THR A 322 13.83 -11.79 -19.52
CA THR A 322 14.91 -10.82 -19.35
C THR A 322 15.27 -10.62 -17.88
N LEU A 323 14.27 -10.45 -17.01
CA LEU A 323 14.51 -10.28 -15.57
C LEU A 323 15.13 -11.55 -14.94
N LEU A 324 14.65 -12.74 -15.30
CA LEU A 324 15.20 -14.00 -14.81
C LEU A 324 16.64 -14.24 -15.27
N GLU A 325 16.97 -13.90 -16.51
CA GLU A 325 18.35 -13.98 -17.00
C GLU A 325 19.25 -12.94 -16.31
N ALA A 326 18.74 -11.74 -16.04
CA ALA A 326 19.47 -10.73 -15.27
C ALA A 326 19.76 -11.16 -13.83
N GLN A 327 18.91 -12.00 -13.21
CA GLN A 327 19.22 -12.61 -11.91
C GLN A 327 20.38 -13.62 -11.98
N LYS A 328 20.50 -14.36 -13.09
CA LYS A 328 21.55 -15.38 -13.29
C LYS A 328 22.87 -14.76 -13.72
N HIS A 329 22.81 -13.71 -14.54
CA HIS A 329 23.96 -13.09 -15.19
C HIS A 329 24.02 -11.57 -14.92
N PRO A 330 24.09 -11.11 -13.65
CA PRO A 330 23.97 -9.68 -13.32
C PRO A 330 25.07 -8.80 -13.95
N ASP A 331 26.22 -9.37 -14.30
CA ASP A 331 27.31 -8.68 -14.99
C ASP A 331 27.04 -8.40 -16.48
N GLU A 332 26.11 -9.13 -17.10
CA GLU A 332 25.69 -8.90 -18.49
C GLU A 332 24.57 -7.85 -18.57
N TYR A 333 23.85 -7.64 -17.45
CA TYR A 333 22.70 -6.74 -17.34
C TYR A 333 22.98 -5.53 -16.44
N LYS A 334 24.21 -4.98 -16.49
CA LYS A 334 24.65 -3.90 -15.59
C LYS A 334 23.82 -2.63 -15.71
N ASP A 335 23.32 -2.35 -16.91
CA ASP A 335 22.56 -1.14 -17.25
C ASP A 335 21.04 -1.38 -17.23
N LEU A 336 20.59 -2.57 -16.83
CA LEU A 336 19.15 -2.87 -16.74
C LEU A 336 18.53 -2.09 -15.58
N ILE A 337 17.71 -1.09 -15.92
CA ILE A 337 16.93 -0.29 -14.98
C ILE A 337 15.48 -0.78 -15.00
N VAL A 338 14.88 -0.93 -13.83
CA VAL A 338 13.47 -1.29 -13.67
C VAL A 338 12.74 -0.28 -12.78
N ARG A 339 11.42 -0.19 -12.94
CA ARG A 339 10.56 0.56 -12.02
C ARG A 339 10.28 -0.27 -10.77
N VAL A 340 10.54 0.30 -9.60
CA VAL A 340 10.30 -0.37 -8.30
C VAL A 340 8.92 0.00 -7.79
N ALA A 341 8.78 1.09 -7.03
CA ALA A 341 7.52 1.69 -6.65
C ALA A 341 7.75 3.19 -6.41
N GLY A 342 7.57 4.00 -7.47
CA GLY A 342 7.69 5.46 -7.39
C GLY A 342 9.06 5.99 -7.81
N TYR A 343 10.02 5.08 -8.02
CA TYR A 343 11.35 5.36 -8.54
C TYR A 343 11.84 4.21 -9.41
N SER A 344 12.95 4.45 -10.10
CA SER A 344 13.67 3.44 -10.89
C SER A 344 15.06 3.22 -10.32
N ASP A 345 15.56 1.99 -10.40
CA ASP A 345 16.92 1.63 -9.98
C ASP A 345 17.45 0.51 -10.87
N TYR A 346 18.75 0.29 -10.82
CA TYR A 346 19.39 -0.83 -11.49
C TYR A 346 18.90 -2.14 -10.87
N PHE A 347 18.43 -3.05 -11.70
CA PHE A 347 17.86 -4.33 -11.27
C PHE A 347 18.85 -5.13 -10.40
N ARG A 348 20.14 -5.06 -10.73
CA ARG A 348 21.22 -5.71 -9.97
C ARG A 348 21.45 -5.13 -8.55
N ASN A 349 21.03 -3.89 -8.30
CA ASN A 349 21.15 -3.25 -6.98
C ASN A 349 20.06 -3.73 -6.02
N LEU A 350 18.99 -4.33 -6.55
CA LEU A 350 17.85 -4.78 -5.77
C LEU A 350 18.16 -6.09 -5.05
N SER A 351 17.61 -6.26 -3.85
CA SER A 351 17.66 -7.53 -3.14
C SER A 351 16.93 -8.60 -3.94
N ARG A 352 17.29 -9.88 -3.73
CA ARG A 352 16.64 -11.00 -4.41
C ARG A 352 15.12 -11.02 -4.19
N ALA A 353 14.66 -10.74 -2.97
CA ALA A 353 13.25 -10.67 -2.65
C ALA A 353 12.50 -9.60 -3.45
N LEU A 354 13.11 -8.43 -3.65
CA LEU A 354 12.50 -7.34 -4.42
C LEU A 354 12.54 -7.62 -5.93
N GLN A 355 13.60 -8.26 -6.44
CA GLN A 355 13.65 -8.73 -7.83
C GLN A 355 12.54 -9.75 -8.11
N ASP A 356 12.39 -10.74 -7.22
CA ASP A 356 11.36 -11.78 -7.34
C ASP A 356 9.94 -11.18 -7.27
N GLU A 357 9.73 -10.13 -6.47
CA GLU A 357 8.46 -9.39 -6.41
C GLU A 357 8.14 -8.70 -7.74
N ILE A 358 9.06 -7.95 -8.33
CA ILE A 358 8.88 -7.29 -9.64
C ILE A 358 8.61 -8.33 -10.75
N ILE A 359 9.32 -9.46 -10.70
CA ILE A 359 9.12 -10.59 -11.61
C ILE A 359 7.71 -11.16 -11.47
N ALA A 360 7.18 -11.25 -10.24
CA ALA A 360 5.86 -11.82 -9.94
C ALA A 360 4.69 -10.91 -10.35
N ARG A 361 4.89 -9.60 -10.53
CA ARG A 361 3.83 -8.69 -11.01
C ARG A 361 3.22 -9.17 -12.32
N THR A 362 1.94 -8.90 -12.51
CA THR A 362 1.16 -9.30 -13.69
C THR A 362 1.71 -8.66 -14.97
N GLU A 363 1.80 -9.46 -16.05
CA GLU A 363 2.13 -8.97 -17.39
C GLU A 363 0.82 -8.67 -18.14
N GLN A 364 0.50 -7.38 -18.26
CA GLN A 364 -0.73 -6.88 -18.88
C GLN A 364 -0.68 -6.95 -20.40
N SER A 365 -1.85 -7.17 -21.00
CA SER A 365 -2.11 -7.05 -22.43
C SER A 365 -3.36 -6.19 -22.67
N PHE A 366 -3.38 -5.45 -23.78
CA PHE A 366 -4.53 -4.66 -24.20
C PHE A 366 -5.60 -5.49 -24.90
#